data_AF-A0AAQ5Y8J8-F1
#
_entry.id   AF-A0AAQ5Y8J8-F1
#
_cell.length_a   1.000
_cell.length_b   1.000
_cell.length_c   1.000
_cell.angle_alpha   90.00
_cell.angle_beta   90.00
_cell.angle_gamma   90.00
#
_symmetry.space_group_name_H-M   'P 1'
#
loop_
_entity.id
_entity.type
_entity.pdbx_description
1 polymer ?
#
loop_
_entity_poly.entity_id
_entity_poly.type
_entity_poly.pdbx_seq_one_letter_code
_entity_poly.pdbx_strand_id
1 'polypeptide(L)'
;MKLFPFRLGCLLAFCCLVSVTWITSFPGDEGPAAPPDLQMLYDRLALAEEMGVKVNKDLSSILEQLKNSSKAANNSRSAEAGNEPAGNSSWQSFLQPNIYLYMPHLKRHPDSLVPNVVLGRGRRGVSMVLGVPTVKREKQSYLVNTLSSLLFSLTSSQRSDLLIVVFVAETDWDYVSSIADSIRKNFPEEVQSGLMEVVSPSLFYYPDFSRLTETFGDSKDRVKWRTKQNLDFSFLMLYAQDRGNYYVQLEDDVVAKAGYYSDMKTFATREESKPWLYLEFSQLGFIGKMFRTRDLPMIAEFFLMFHRDKPIDWLLDHILWVKVCNPEKNQKDCNEQKALLKQRYKPSLFQHVGLHSSLPGKLQILKDKDFGKQILYQAHQNPTADVSSSMKHYQQHSLDRLYRGEDFFWALTPVQGDYVLLSFPKPIHISGYLFRSGNTETSRDQFYNTTVEVLPSSRVCLFICTAWPLLCVSGEFENGVAEGEVEEALQPVSAVRLVVRSDSDVWAVLNEKRNTDAG
;
A
#
# COMPACT_ATOMS: atom_id res chain seq x y z
N MET A 1 62.25 -16.78 -25.89
CA MET A 1 62.16 -15.30 -25.89
C MET A 1 60.69 -14.94 -25.84
N LYS A 2 60.15 -14.07 -24.99
CA LYS A 2 60.67 -13.22 -23.91
C LYS A 2 59.42 -12.74 -23.12
N LEU A 3 59.55 -12.71 -21.80
CA LEU A 3 58.97 -11.74 -20.84
C LEU A 3 57.44 -11.66 -20.71
N PHE A 4 56.91 -12.29 -19.64
CA PHE A 4 56.08 -11.61 -18.62
C PHE A 4 55.85 -12.56 -17.41
N PRO A 5 56.82 -12.65 -16.47
CA PRO A 5 56.42 -12.88 -15.08
C PRO A 5 57.27 -12.01 -14.14
N PHE A 6 56.83 -10.78 -13.92
CA PHE A 6 57.37 -9.94 -12.83
C PHE A 6 56.27 -9.18 -12.07
N ARG A 7 55.07 -9.04 -12.64
CA ARG A 7 53.96 -8.33 -11.98
C ARG A 7 53.03 -9.22 -11.14
N LEU A 8 53.04 -10.54 -11.31
CA LEU A 8 52.21 -11.45 -10.51
C LEU A 8 52.90 -11.88 -9.20
N GLY A 9 54.24 -11.97 -9.20
CA GLY A 9 55.03 -12.34 -8.01
C GLY A 9 55.05 -11.26 -6.94
N CYS A 10 55.04 -9.97 -7.31
CA CYS A 10 55.01 -8.87 -6.35
C CYS A 10 53.65 -8.69 -5.65
N LEU A 11 52.54 -9.06 -6.32
CA LEU A 11 51.19 -8.98 -5.74
C LEU A 11 50.94 -10.10 -4.71
N LEU A 12 51.46 -11.31 -4.95
CA LEU A 12 51.37 -12.40 -3.98
C LEU A 12 52.28 -12.20 -2.75
N ALA A 13 53.44 -11.58 -2.91
CA ALA A 13 54.31 -11.24 -1.77
C ALA A 13 53.72 -10.14 -0.86
N PHE A 14 52.93 -9.21 -1.41
CA PHE A 14 52.29 -8.16 -0.60
C PHE A 14 51.09 -8.67 0.21
N CYS A 15 50.31 -9.62 -0.34
CA CYS A 15 49.20 -10.24 0.40
C CYS A 15 49.66 -11.15 1.54
N CYS A 16 50.82 -11.81 1.40
CA CYS A 16 51.39 -12.63 2.48
C CYS A 16 52.01 -11.79 3.61
N LEU A 17 52.52 -10.58 3.34
CA LEU A 17 53.06 -9.71 4.39
C LEU A 17 51.96 -9.04 5.23
N VAL A 18 50.81 -8.71 4.63
CA VAL A 18 49.68 -8.11 5.36
C VAL A 18 48.92 -9.14 6.22
N SER A 19 48.91 -10.42 5.81
CA SER A 19 48.28 -11.49 6.60
C SER A 19 49.14 -12.00 7.76
N VAL A 20 50.47 -11.89 7.67
CA VAL A 20 51.39 -12.36 8.74
C VAL A 20 51.60 -11.30 9.84
N THR A 21 51.36 -10.01 9.57
CA THR A 21 51.37 -8.97 10.62
C THR A 21 50.12 -8.94 11.50
N TRP A 22 49.08 -9.73 11.18
CA TRP A 22 47.87 -9.86 12.01
C TRP A 22 47.88 -11.08 12.94
N ILE A 23 48.86 -11.99 12.80
CA ILE A 23 48.87 -13.28 13.52
C ILE A 23 49.90 -13.33 14.67
N THR A 24 50.69 -12.28 14.90
CA THR A 24 51.72 -12.28 15.97
C THR A 24 51.63 -11.08 16.90
N SER A 25 50.53 -10.99 17.65
CA SER A 25 50.53 -10.30 18.96
C SER A 25 49.31 -10.72 19.79
N PHE A 26 49.35 -11.93 20.33
CA PHE A 26 48.61 -12.29 21.54
C PHE A 26 49.62 -12.45 22.69
N PRO A 27 49.39 -11.78 23.82
CA PRO A 27 49.43 -12.39 25.14
C PRO A 27 47.98 -12.37 25.68
N GLY A 28 47.37 -13.47 26.10
CA GLY A 28 47.70 -14.23 27.30
C GLY A 28 46.60 -13.99 28.35
N ASP A 29 45.74 -14.98 28.53
CA ASP A 29 44.84 -15.31 29.66
C ASP A 29 44.30 -14.20 30.61
N GLU A 30 42.97 -13.97 30.58
CA GLU A 30 42.02 -13.86 31.72
C GLU A 30 40.73 -13.06 31.36
N GLY A 31 39.55 -13.72 31.35
CA GLY A 31 38.20 -13.12 31.51
C GLY A 31 37.51 -12.45 30.28
N PRO A 32 36.16 -12.52 30.14
CA PRO A 32 35.48 -12.10 28.90
C PRO A 32 35.21 -10.58 28.88
N ALA A 33 35.93 -9.86 28.00
CA ALA A 33 35.59 -8.47 27.64
C ALA A 33 34.89 -8.44 26.27
N ALA A 34 33.80 -7.66 26.17
CA ALA A 34 33.00 -7.50 24.96
C ALA A 34 33.84 -7.00 23.76
N PRO A 35 33.54 -7.40 22.50
CA PRO A 35 34.37 -7.07 21.35
C PRO A 35 34.37 -5.56 21.05
N PRO A 36 35.51 -4.99 20.62
CA PRO A 36 35.76 -3.55 20.50
C PRO A 36 34.88 -2.80 19.48
N ASP A 37 34.13 -3.53 18.65
CA ASP A 37 33.23 -2.95 17.63
C ASP A 37 31.92 -2.42 18.23
N LEU A 38 31.46 -3.01 19.34
CA LEU A 38 30.23 -2.59 20.02
C LEU A 38 30.43 -1.27 20.79
N GLN A 39 31.60 -1.10 21.41
CA GLN A 39 31.96 0.12 22.15
C GLN A 39 32.02 1.33 21.21
N MET A 40 32.64 1.16 20.03
CA MET A 40 32.69 2.20 19.00
C MET A 40 31.28 2.58 18.49
N LEU A 41 30.37 1.61 18.37
CA LEU A 41 28.97 1.85 18.02
C LEU A 41 28.25 2.64 19.12
N TYR A 42 28.46 2.29 20.39
CA TYR A 42 27.91 3.05 21.52
C TYR A 42 28.44 4.48 21.58
N ASP A 43 29.74 4.69 21.36
CA ASP A 43 30.33 6.02 21.36
C ASP A 43 29.79 6.89 20.21
N ARG A 44 29.57 6.29 19.03
CA ARG A 44 28.93 6.98 17.89
C ARG A 44 27.46 7.31 18.15
N LEU A 45 26.74 6.40 18.80
CA LEU A 45 25.34 6.63 19.19
C LEU A 45 25.25 7.76 20.21
N ALA A 46 26.10 7.76 21.23
CA ALA A 46 26.17 8.79 22.26
C ALA A 46 26.50 10.17 21.67
N LEU A 47 27.46 10.24 20.73
CA LEU A 47 27.77 11.46 19.98
C LEU A 47 26.59 11.95 19.14
N ALA A 48 25.85 11.05 18.50
CA ALA A 48 24.67 11.39 17.72
C ALA A 48 23.52 11.91 18.61
N GLU A 49 23.33 11.34 19.80
CA GLU A 49 22.37 11.82 20.80
C GLU A 49 22.75 13.20 21.33
N GLU A 50 24.03 13.43 21.65
CA GLU A 50 24.51 14.74 22.11
C GLU A 50 24.30 15.83 21.03
N MET A 51 24.63 15.50 19.78
CA MET A 51 24.36 16.39 18.64
C MET A 51 22.86 16.63 18.47
N GLY A 52 22.02 15.60 18.64
CA GLY A 52 20.56 15.72 18.59
C GLY A 52 20.00 16.64 19.67
N VAL A 53 20.51 16.55 20.91
CA VAL A 53 20.14 17.44 22.01
C VAL A 53 20.56 18.88 21.72
N LYS A 54 21.75 19.08 21.15
CA LYS A 54 22.23 20.42 20.77
C LYS A 54 21.38 21.04 19.67
N VAL A 55 21.09 20.29 18.61
CA VAL A 55 20.19 20.73 17.52
C VAL A 55 18.81 21.08 18.07
N ASN A 56 18.26 20.26 18.97
CA ASN A 56 16.97 20.54 19.59
C ASN A 56 16.99 21.83 20.42
N LYS A 57 18.06 22.08 21.18
CA LYS A 57 18.24 23.32 21.94
C LYS A 57 18.35 24.55 21.04
N ASP A 58 19.09 24.44 19.94
CA ASP A 58 19.24 25.52 18.96
C ASP A 58 17.88 25.82 18.29
N LEU A 59 17.12 24.79 17.92
CA LEU A 59 15.78 24.92 17.34
C LEU A 59 14.79 25.57 18.32
N SER A 60 14.87 25.19 19.59
CA SER A 60 14.07 25.77 20.67
C SER A 60 14.38 27.26 20.86
N SER A 61 15.65 27.63 20.80
CA SER A 61 16.10 29.02 20.88
C SER A 61 15.59 29.85 19.69
N ILE A 62 15.66 29.30 18.48
CA ILE A 62 15.13 29.95 17.27
C ILE A 62 13.61 30.15 17.37
N LEU A 63 12.87 29.14 17.86
CA LEU A 63 11.43 29.25 18.06
C LEU A 63 11.06 30.34 19.09
N GLU A 64 11.78 30.43 20.20
CA GLU A 64 11.56 31.50 21.18
C GLU A 64 11.97 32.89 20.63
N GLN A 65 13.01 32.99 19.81
CA GLN A 65 13.34 34.23 19.10
C GLN A 65 12.24 34.65 18.12
N LEU A 66 11.65 33.72 17.38
CA LEU A 66 10.52 34.00 16.47
C LEU A 66 9.27 34.42 17.24
N LYS A 67 8.99 33.79 18.38
CA LYS A 67 7.88 34.11 19.26
C LYS A 67 8.04 35.46 19.96
N ASN A 68 9.27 35.82 20.35
CA ASN A 68 9.57 37.14 20.90
C ASN A 68 9.53 38.23 19.82
N SER A 69 9.98 37.93 18.60
CA SER A 69 9.86 38.85 17.45
C SER A 69 8.40 39.10 17.06
N SER A 70 7.54 38.08 17.13
CA SER A 70 6.10 38.25 16.86
C SER A 70 5.37 39.00 17.99
N LYS A 71 5.77 38.82 19.25
CA LYS A 71 5.28 39.64 20.38
C LYS A 71 5.75 41.09 20.31
N ALA A 72 7.00 41.35 19.93
CA ALA A 72 7.52 42.70 19.74
C ALA A 72 6.79 43.44 18.61
N ALA A 73 6.44 42.74 17.52
CA ALA A 73 5.66 43.29 16.41
C ALA A 73 4.18 43.57 16.75
N ASN A 74 3.62 42.88 17.76
CA ASN A 74 2.27 43.14 18.25
C ASN A 74 2.22 44.25 19.33
N ASN A 75 3.27 44.41 20.13
CA ASN A 75 3.35 45.47 21.13
C ASN A 75 3.66 46.85 20.54
N SER A 76 4.24 46.93 19.33
CA SER A 76 4.49 48.19 18.61
C SER A 76 3.31 48.72 17.80
N ARG A 77 2.16 48.02 17.78
CA ARG A 77 0.92 48.49 17.10
C ARG A 77 -0.04 49.25 18.01
N SER A 78 0.29 49.43 19.29
CA SER A 78 -0.61 50.02 20.30
C SER A 78 -0.14 51.38 20.85
N ALA A 79 0.97 51.93 20.37
CA ALA A 79 1.44 53.25 20.79
C ALA A 79 2.02 54.01 19.59
N GLU A 80 1.61 55.28 19.49
CA GLU A 80 2.17 56.35 18.64
C GLU A 80 1.61 56.47 17.21
N ALA A 81 0.47 57.18 17.14
CA ALA A 81 0.17 58.08 16.04
C ALA A 81 1.12 59.29 16.09
N GLY A 82 1.85 59.56 15.01
CA GLY A 82 2.49 60.86 14.77
C GLY A 82 3.88 60.82 14.13
N ASN A 83 3.95 61.21 12.85
CA ASN A 83 5.11 61.68 12.07
C ASN A 83 6.32 60.74 11.85
N GLU A 84 6.37 60.11 10.66
CA GLU A 84 7.63 59.69 10.04
C GLU A 84 8.33 60.87 9.33
N PRO A 85 9.67 60.93 9.36
CA PRO A 85 10.46 61.33 8.21
C PRO A 85 11.03 60.10 7.50
N ALA A 86 11.00 60.17 6.17
CA ALA A 86 11.48 59.14 5.24
C ALA A 86 12.93 58.68 5.51
N GLY A 87 13.12 57.37 5.53
CA GLY A 87 14.42 56.70 5.53
C GLY A 87 14.32 55.29 4.93
N ASN A 88 14.71 55.16 3.67
CA ASN A 88 14.72 53.94 2.87
C ASN A 88 15.50 52.77 3.50
N SER A 89 14.82 51.63 3.69
CA SER A 89 15.23 50.32 3.14
C SER A 89 14.18 49.26 3.46
N SER A 90 13.01 49.33 2.82
CA SER A 90 12.06 48.21 2.86
C SER A 90 12.60 47.10 1.94
N TRP A 91 13.36 46.16 2.47
CA TRP A 91 13.43 44.84 1.86
C TRP A 91 12.01 44.26 1.91
N GLN A 92 11.22 44.50 0.87
CA GLN A 92 9.92 43.86 0.72
C GLN A 92 10.20 42.36 0.60
N SER A 93 9.96 41.62 1.67
CA SER A 93 10.01 40.16 1.65
C SER A 93 9.08 39.68 0.54
N PHE A 94 9.63 39.03 -0.49
CA PHE A 94 8.84 38.46 -1.58
C PHE A 94 7.80 37.50 -0.99
N LEU A 95 6.54 37.63 -1.41
CA LEU A 95 5.50 36.66 -1.06
C LEU A 95 5.84 35.34 -1.74
N GLN A 96 6.19 34.33 -0.95
CA GLN A 96 6.36 32.98 -1.48
C GLN A 96 5.00 32.45 -1.98
N PRO A 97 4.96 31.85 -3.18
CA PRO A 97 3.79 31.12 -3.64
C PRO A 97 3.33 30.13 -2.56
N ASN A 98 2.04 30.16 -2.27
CA ASN A 98 1.43 29.26 -1.31
C ASN A 98 -0.01 29.00 -1.73
N ILE A 99 -0.63 28.00 -1.10
CA ILE A 99 -2.00 27.58 -1.38
C ILE A 99 -3.02 28.73 -1.31
N TYR A 100 -2.78 29.76 -0.48
CA TYR A 100 -3.67 30.92 -0.37
C TYR A 100 -3.63 31.87 -1.56
N LEU A 101 -2.64 31.76 -2.46
CA LEU A 101 -2.62 32.48 -3.73
C LEU A 101 -3.67 31.91 -4.69
N TYR A 102 -3.79 30.59 -4.74
CA TYR A 102 -4.72 29.88 -5.62
C TYR A 102 -6.11 29.70 -4.99
N MET A 103 -6.17 29.66 -3.66
CA MET A 103 -7.38 29.46 -2.85
C MET A 103 -7.49 30.51 -1.73
N PRO A 104 -7.75 31.79 -2.07
CA PRO A 104 -7.73 32.89 -1.11
C PRO A 104 -8.83 32.80 -0.04
N HIS A 105 -9.91 32.04 -0.28
CA HIS A 105 -10.98 31.84 0.71
C HIS A 105 -10.47 31.15 1.99
N LEU A 106 -9.42 30.32 1.88
CA LEU A 106 -8.82 29.63 3.02
C LEU A 106 -8.22 30.60 4.05
N LYS A 107 -7.83 31.82 3.66
CA LYS A 107 -7.32 32.84 4.61
C LYS A 107 -8.36 33.23 5.67
N ARG A 108 -9.66 33.04 5.37
CA ARG A 108 -10.75 33.35 6.31
C ARG A 108 -10.92 32.27 7.38
N HIS A 109 -10.34 31.09 7.17
CA HIS A 109 -10.49 29.92 8.03
C HIS A 109 -9.12 29.27 8.22
N PRO A 110 -8.33 29.67 9.23
CA PRO A 110 -6.97 29.15 9.45
C PRO A 110 -6.90 27.61 9.52
N ASP A 111 -7.92 26.97 10.08
CA ASP A 111 -7.99 25.51 10.23
C ASP A 111 -8.46 24.77 8.96
N SER A 112 -8.70 25.49 7.85
CA SER A 112 -9.20 24.91 6.60
C SER A 112 -8.24 23.93 5.91
N LEU A 113 -6.95 24.01 6.26
CA LEU A 113 -5.89 23.12 5.77
C LEU A 113 -5.57 21.98 6.74
N VAL A 114 -6.17 21.97 7.93
CA VAL A 114 -5.97 20.89 8.90
C VAL A 114 -6.85 19.71 8.48
N PRO A 115 -6.27 18.54 8.20
CA PRO A 115 -7.05 17.36 7.84
C PRO A 115 -7.84 16.85 9.05
N ASN A 116 -9.09 16.47 8.83
CA ASN A 116 -9.88 15.76 9.83
C ASN A 116 -9.46 14.29 9.82
N VAL A 117 -8.60 13.88 10.76
CA VAL A 117 -8.21 12.48 10.91
C VAL A 117 -9.24 11.77 11.78
N VAL A 118 -10.07 10.93 11.15
CA VAL A 118 -11.18 10.22 11.81
C VAL A 118 -10.70 8.89 12.37
N LEU A 119 -9.88 8.17 11.59
CA LEU A 119 -9.19 6.96 12.01
C LEU A 119 -7.72 7.08 11.64
N GLY A 120 -6.83 6.67 12.53
CA GLY A 120 -5.42 6.59 12.22
C GLY A 120 -4.53 6.55 13.46
N ARG A 121 -3.30 6.11 13.25
CA ARG A 121 -2.24 6.08 14.27
C ARG A 121 -1.07 7.02 13.93
N GLY A 122 -1.15 7.76 12.84
CA GLY A 122 -0.09 8.67 12.39
C GLY A 122 1.14 7.92 11.91
N ARG A 123 0.95 6.78 11.23
CA ARG A 123 2.07 5.92 10.78
C ARG A 123 2.92 6.68 9.76
N ARG A 124 4.24 6.62 9.94
CA ARG A 124 5.25 7.31 9.13
C ARG A 124 6.45 6.40 8.87
N GLY A 125 7.28 6.78 7.89
CA GLY A 125 8.51 6.05 7.56
C GLY A 125 8.29 4.75 6.79
N VAL A 126 7.11 4.57 6.19
CA VAL A 126 6.81 3.40 5.34
C VAL A 126 7.42 3.56 3.96
N SER A 127 7.66 2.46 3.26
CA SER A 127 8.14 2.52 1.87
C SER A 127 7.09 3.11 0.93
N MET A 128 5.82 2.73 1.11
CA MET A 128 4.74 3.14 0.20
C MET A 128 3.49 3.61 0.94
N VAL A 129 2.88 4.68 0.41
CA VAL A 129 1.60 5.23 0.83
C VAL A 129 0.60 5.11 -0.33
N LEU A 130 -0.51 4.40 -0.14
CA LEU A 130 -1.59 4.30 -1.12
C LEU A 130 -2.66 5.34 -0.78
N GLY A 131 -2.92 6.27 -1.69
CA GLY A 131 -4.02 7.23 -1.56
C GLY A 131 -5.28 6.72 -2.26
N VAL A 132 -6.36 6.48 -1.51
CA VAL A 132 -7.65 5.98 -2.02
C VAL A 132 -8.74 7.02 -1.72
N PRO A 133 -9.04 7.93 -2.65
CA PRO A 133 -10.12 8.89 -2.49
C PRO A 133 -11.47 8.22 -2.73
N THR A 134 -12.46 8.56 -1.91
CA THR A 134 -13.85 8.10 -2.05
C THR A 134 -14.81 9.27 -1.95
N VAL A 135 -15.90 9.20 -2.73
CA VAL A 135 -16.96 10.22 -2.79
C VAL A 135 -18.31 9.56 -2.66
N LYS A 136 -19.31 10.32 -2.20
CA LYS A 136 -20.66 9.83 -2.04
C LYS A 136 -21.27 9.51 -3.42
N ARG A 137 -21.62 8.25 -3.63
CA ARG A 137 -22.33 7.75 -4.82
C ARG A 137 -23.78 7.42 -4.46
N GLU A 138 -24.69 7.59 -5.42
CA GLU A 138 -26.12 7.32 -5.22
C GLU A 138 -26.45 5.82 -5.19
N LYS A 139 -25.71 4.99 -5.95
CA LYS A 139 -26.09 3.59 -6.22
C LYS A 139 -25.35 2.57 -5.36
N GLN A 140 -24.02 2.59 -5.39
CA GLN A 140 -23.19 1.60 -4.70
C GLN A 140 -21.83 2.17 -4.30
N SER A 141 -21.24 1.60 -3.26
CA SER A 141 -19.88 1.88 -2.80
C SER A 141 -18.96 0.71 -3.15
N TYR A 142 -17.81 1.02 -3.75
CA TYR A 142 -16.80 0.03 -4.15
C TYR A 142 -15.64 -0.08 -3.13
N LEU A 143 -15.57 0.86 -2.19
CA LEU A 143 -14.42 1.08 -1.33
C LEU A 143 -14.00 -0.17 -0.55
N VAL A 144 -14.95 -0.84 0.11
CA VAL A 144 -14.63 -2.04 0.91
C VAL A 144 -14.02 -3.14 0.03
N ASN A 145 -14.54 -3.34 -1.18
CA ASN A 145 -14.01 -4.36 -2.09
C ASN A 145 -12.60 -4.01 -2.59
N THR A 146 -12.38 -2.73 -2.90
CA THR A 146 -11.05 -2.21 -3.26
C THR A 146 -10.05 -2.41 -2.13
N LEU A 147 -10.42 -2.07 -0.89
CA LEU A 147 -9.56 -2.26 0.28
C LEU A 147 -9.27 -3.74 0.53
N SER A 148 -10.28 -4.61 0.46
CA SER A 148 -10.07 -6.07 0.56
C SER A 148 -9.11 -6.58 -0.52
N SER A 149 -9.26 -6.12 -1.77
CA SER A 149 -8.36 -6.49 -2.87
C SER A 149 -6.91 -6.04 -2.62
N LEU A 150 -6.72 -4.82 -2.12
CA LEU A 150 -5.40 -4.28 -1.78
C LEU A 150 -4.71 -5.03 -0.63
N LEU A 151 -5.49 -5.57 0.31
CA LEU A 151 -4.98 -6.30 1.47
C LEU A 151 -4.75 -7.80 1.19
N PHE A 152 -5.53 -8.39 0.29
CA PHE A 152 -5.65 -9.85 0.11
C PHE A 152 -4.30 -10.56 -0.09
N SER A 153 -3.36 -9.95 -0.81
CA SER A 153 -2.06 -10.57 -1.13
C SER A 153 -0.88 -10.05 -0.32
N LEU A 154 -1.13 -9.25 0.73
CA LEU A 154 -0.06 -8.66 1.54
C LEU A 154 0.38 -9.59 2.67
N THR A 155 1.69 -9.85 2.72
CA THR A 155 2.35 -10.48 3.86
C THR A 155 2.43 -9.55 5.07
N SER A 156 2.66 -10.09 6.27
CA SER A 156 2.79 -9.31 7.51
C SER A 156 3.89 -8.24 7.44
N SER A 157 5.04 -8.55 6.82
CA SER A 157 6.11 -7.57 6.61
C SER A 157 5.66 -6.42 5.70
N GLN A 158 4.99 -6.73 4.59
CA GLN A 158 4.45 -5.70 3.69
C GLN A 158 3.36 -4.85 4.36
N ARG A 159 2.50 -5.47 5.19
CA ARG A 159 1.49 -4.75 6.00
C ARG A 159 2.13 -3.79 7.01
N SER A 160 3.35 -4.06 7.49
CA SER A 160 4.08 -3.11 8.36
C SER A 160 4.75 -1.95 7.60
N ASP A 161 5.09 -2.14 6.32
CA ASP A 161 5.82 -1.21 5.46
C ASP A 161 4.92 -0.48 4.45
N LEU A 162 3.61 -0.51 4.68
CA LEU A 162 2.57 0.13 3.88
C LEU A 162 1.69 1.02 4.76
N LEU A 163 1.17 2.09 4.15
CA LEU A 163 0.09 2.90 4.68
C LEU A 163 -0.98 3.07 3.60
N ILE A 164 -2.24 2.85 3.94
CA ILE A 164 -3.39 3.13 3.07
C ILE A 164 -4.15 4.32 3.67
N VAL A 165 -4.17 5.44 2.95
CA VAL A 165 -4.91 6.64 3.33
C VAL A 165 -6.20 6.67 2.53
N VAL A 166 -7.32 6.42 3.21
CA VAL A 166 -8.66 6.60 2.66
C VAL A 166 -9.06 8.06 2.85
N PHE A 167 -9.17 8.79 1.74
CA PHE A 167 -9.63 10.17 1.76
C PHE A 167 -11.12 10.23 1.44
N VAL A 168 -11.94 10.49 2.44
CA VAL A 168 -13.37 10.75 2.24
C VAL A 168 -13.52 12.18 1.78
N ALA A 169 -13.68 12.37 0.47
CA ALA A 169 -13.70 13.67 -0.17
C ALA A 169 -15.06 14.38 -0.03
N GLU A 170 -15.63 14.34 1.17
CA GLU A 170 -16.91 14.92 1.56
C GLU A 170 -16.73 15.75 2.83
N THR A 171 -17.56 16.78 3.01
CA THR A 171 -17.55 17.64 4.21
C THR A 171 -18.66 17.30 5.20
N ASP A 172 -19.62 16.46 4.79
CA ASP A 172 -20.72 15.95 5.61
C ASP A 172 -20.18 14.96 6.65
N TRP A 173 -20.17 15.37 7.92
CA TRP A 173 -19.62 14.56 9.02
C TRP A 173 -20.32 13.22 9.14
N ASP A 174 -21.66 13.18 9.02
CA ASP A 174 -22.44 11.94 9.21
C ASP A 174 -22.04 10.90 8.17
N TYR A 175 -21.86 11.35 6.92
CA TYR A 175 -21.34 10.49 5.87
C TYR A 175 -19.90 10.05 6.14
N VAL A 176 -19.01 10.98 6.50
CA VAL A 176 -17.60 10.68 6.80
C VAL A 176 -17.48 9.64 7.91
N SER A 177 -18.23 9.79 9.00
CA SER A 177 -18.23 8.81 10.09
C SER A 177 -18.83 7.48 9.67
N SER A 178 -19.90 7.47 8.87
CA SER A 178 -20.46 6.20 8.39
C SER A 178 -19.43 5.37 7.59
N ILE A 179 -18.57 6.04 6.82
CA ILE A 179 -17.47 5.39 6.09
C ILE A 179 -16.38 4.92 7.04
N ALA A 180 -15.98 5.75 8.01
CA ALA A 180 -15.01 5.36 9.03
C ALA A 180 -15.50 4.16 9.85
N ASP A 181 -16.75 4.14 10.27
CA ASP A 181 -17.38 3.04 11.00
C ASP A 181 -17.43 1.77 10.17
N SER A 182 -17.78 1.88 8.89
CA SER A 182 -17.73 0.77 7.95
C SER A 182 -16.32 0.18 7.83
N ILE A 183 -15.29 1.02 7.68
CA ILE A 183 -13.89 0.58 7.60
C ILE A 183 -13.46 -0.09 8.92
N ARG A 184 -13.75 0.54 10.05
CA ARG A 184 -13.43 -0.01 11.39
C ARG A 184 -14.09 -1.36 11.63
N LYS A 185 -15.31 -1.58 11.13
CA LYS A 185 -16.03 -2.85 11.25
C LYS A 185 -15.45 -3.94 10.33
N ASN A 186 -15.06 -3.59 9.10
CA ASN A 186 -14.57 -4.57 8.12
C ASN A 186 -13.05 -4.86 8.25
N PHE A 187 -12.26 -3.92 8.79
CA PHE A 187 -10.80 -3.98 8.86
C PHE A 187 -10.26 -3.55 10.24
N PRO A 188 -10.71 -4.18 11.34
CA PRO A 188 -10.36 -3.75 12.69
C PRO A 188 -8.85 -3.85 12.98
N GLU A 189 -8.20 -4.91 12.49
CA GLU A 189 -6.76 -5.14 12.70
C GLU A 189 -5.90 -4.13 11.95
N GLU A 190 -6.28 -3.80 10.71
CA GLU A 190 -5.56 -2.83 9.89
C GLU A 190 -5.68 -1.41 10.43
N VAL A 191 -6.84 -1.04 10.99
CA VAL A 191 -7.03 0.23 11.70
C VAL A 191 -6.23 0.24 13.00
N GLN A 192 -6.27 -0.84 13.78
CA GLN A 192 -5.57 -0.92 15.06
C GLN A 192 -4.05 -0.83 14.90
N SER A 193 -3.49 -1.53 13.91
CA SER A 193 -2.06 -1.51 13.58
C SER A 193 -1.59 -0.19 12.98
N GLY A 194 -2.51 0.66 12.50
CA GLY A 194 -2.19 1.90 11.80
C GLY A 194 -1.82 1.71 10.33
N LEU A 195 -2.13 0.55 9.74
CA LEU A 195 -2.00 0.32 8.29
C LEU A 195 -3.03 1.16 7.52
N MET A 196 -4.20 1.43 8.10
CA MET A 196 -5.24 2.26 7.49
C MET A 196 -5.48 3.56 8.25
N GLU A 197 -5.62 4.64 7.49
CA GLU A 197 -6.08 5.94 7.98
C GLU A 197 -7.29 6.41 7.19
N VAL A 198 -8.24 7.06 7.88
CA VAL A 198 -9.39 7.72 7.26
C VAL A 198 -9.30 9.20 7.55
N VAL A 199 -9.22 9.99 6.48
CA VAL A 199 -9.13 11.44 6.56
C VAL A 199 -10.19 12.12 5.70
N SER A 200 -10.64 13.30 6.11
CA SER A 200 -11.54 14.13 5.34
C SER A 200 -11.09 15.59 5.36
N PRO A 201 -11.51 16.41 4.39
CA PRO A 201 -11.14 17.82 4.36
C PRO A 201 -11.98 18.61 5.37
N SER A 202 -11.50 19.79 5.75
CA SER A 202 -12.31 20.77 6.48
C SER A 202 -13.52 21.21 5.64
N LEU A 203 -14.62 21.58 6.31
CA LEU A 203 -15.82 22.11 5.65
C LEU A 203 -15.54 23.40 4.84
N PHE A 204 -14.45 24.09 5.17
CA PHE A 204 -14.01 25.33 4.50
C PHE A 204 -12.95 25.11 3.43
N TYR A 205 -12.53 23.86 3.17
CA TYR A 205 -11.47 23.57 2.21
C TYR A 205 -11.86 23.93 0.77
N TYR A 206 -13.08 23.55 0.36
CA TYR A 206 -13.53 23.77 -1.01
C TYR A 206 -13.97 25.23 -1.25
N PRO A 207 -13.66 25.81 -2.42
CA PRO A 207 -14.19 27.11 -2.82
C PRO A 207 -15.67 27.03 -3.22
N ASP A 208 -16.29 28.18 -3.38
CA ASP A 208 -17.61 28.30 -4.02
C ASP A 208 -17.53 27.92 -5.51
N PHE A 209 -18.02 26.72 -5.84
CA PHE A 209 -18.03 26.20 -7.20
C PHE A 209 -19.08 26.84 -8.12
N SER A 210 -20.02 27.64 -7.59
CA SER A 210 -21.08 28.25 -8.42
C SER A 210 -20.54 29.24 -9.46
N ARG A 211 -19.33 29.77 -9.23
CA ARG A 211 -18.63 30.75 -10.06
C ARG A 211 -17.68 30.13 -11.09
N LEU A 212 -17.74 28.82 -11.28
CA LEU A 212 -16.94 28.14 -12.30
C LEU A 212 -17.46 28.45 -13.70
N THR A 213 -16.52 28.74 -14.61
CA THR A 213 -16.81 28.99 -16.02
C THR A 213 -16.86 27.66 -16.78
N GLU A 214 -17.86 27.49 -17.63
CA GLU A 214 -17.95 26.35 -18.53
C GLU A 214 -16.84 26.40 -19.59
N THR A 215 -16.20 25.26 -19.85
CA THR A 215 -15.04 25.14 -20.75
C THR A 215 -15.10 23.81 -21.48
N PHE A 216 -14.50 23.72 -22.67
CA PHE A 216 -14.41 22.47 -23.46
C PHE A 216 -15.78 21.83 -23.82
N GLY A 217 -16.86 22.61 -23.79
CA GLY A 217 -18.21 22.10 -24.01
C GLY A 217 -18.81 21.36 -22.81
N ASP A 218 -18.21 21.51 -21.63
CA ASP A 218 -18.64 20.82 -20.42
C ASP A 218 -19.79 21.54 -19.72
N SER A 219 -20.75 20.76 -19.21
CA SER A 219 -21.75 21.27 -18.29
C SER A 219 -21.10 21.77 -17.00
N LYS A 220 -21.76 22.70 -16.30
CA LYS A 220 -21.35 23.14 -14.95
C LYS A 220 -21.03 21.97 -14.01
N ASP A 221 -21.82 20.90 -14.02
CA ASP A 221 -21.60 19.74 -13.17
C ASP A 221 -20.30 19.01 -13.51
N ARG A 222 -20.00 18.83 -14.80
CA ARG A 222 -18.73 18.24 -15.24
C ARG A 222 -17.55 19.14 -14.86
N VAL A 223 -17.67 20.46 -15.02
CA VAL A 223 -16.64 21.42 -14.63
C VAL A 223 -16.40 21.41 -13.12
N LYS A 224 -17.47 21.41 -12.31
CA LYS A 224 -17.40 21.27 -10.86
C LYS A 224 -16.71 19.95 -10.47
N TRP A 225 -17.12 18.84 -11.07
CA TRP A 225 -16.56 17.52 -10.81
C TRP A 225 -15.04 17.48 -11.07
N ARG A 226 -14.58 17.92 -12.25
CA ARG A 226 -13.13 17.92 -12.57
C ARG A 226 -12.33 18.89 -11.72
N THR A 227 -12.93 20.03 -11.35
CA THR A 227 -12.28 21.02 -10.47
C THR A 227 -12.12 20.47 -9.06
N LYS A 228 -13.17 19.85 -8.53
CA LYS A 228 -13.14 19.21 -7.21
C LYS A 228 -12.10 18.08 -7.18
N GLN A 229 -12.05 17.23 -8.21
CA GLN A 229 -11.06 16.15 -8.30
C GLN A 229 -9.61 16.66 -8.22
N ASN A 230 -9.29 17.79 -8.87
CA ASN A 230 -7.97 18.41 -8.74
C ASN A 230 -7.64 18.78 -7.29
N LEU A 231 -8.61 19.36 -6.56
CA LEU A 231 -8.45 19.73 -5.16
C LEU A 231 -8.34 18.52 -4.24
N ASP A 232 -9.12 17.47 -4.53
CA ASP A 232 -9.15 16.21 -3.78
C ASP A 232 -7.78 15.52 -3.83
N PHE A 233 -7.22 15.37 -5.04
CA PHE A 233 -5.92 14.71 -5.21
C PHE A 233 -4.79 15.56 -4.66
N SER A 234 -4.85 16.89 -4.82
CA SER A 234 -3.87 17.80 -4.23
C SER A 234 -3.85 17.70 -2.70
N PHE A 235 -5.03 17.63 -2.06
CA PHE A 235 -5.13 17.42 -0.61
C PHE A 235 -4.45 16.12 -0.19
N LEU A 236 -4.79 15.02 -0.87
CA LEU A 236 -4.28 13.69 -0.51
C LEU A 236 -2.77 13.57 -0.72
N MET A 237 -2.24 14.14 -1.82
CA MET A 237 -0.80 14.21 -2.08
C MET A 237 -0.07 15.01 -0.99
N LEU A 238 -0.59 16.17 -0.60
CA LEU A 238 0.01 17.00 0.46
C LEU A 238 -0.06 16.31 1.82
N TYR A 239 -1.14 15.59 2.12
CA TYR A 239 -1.26 14.79 3.34
C TYR A 239 -0.23 13.66 3.40
N ALA A 240 0.08 13.03 2.26
CA ALA A 240 1.01 11.90 2.17
C ALA A 240 2.50 12.30 2.16
N GLN A 241 2.83 13.58 2.01
CA GLN A 241 4.20 14.06 1.72
C GLN A 241 5.27 13.60 2.72
N ASP A 242 4.91 13.38 3.98
CA ASP A 242 5.81 13.09 5.10
C ASP A 242 5.58 11.70 5.72
N ARG A 243 4.86 10.82 5.02
CA ARG A 243 4.44 9.50 5.51
C ARG A 243 5.27 8.34 5.00
N GLY A 244 5.82 8.44 3.79
CA GLY A 244 6.66 7.39 3.23
C GLY A 244 7.58 7.87 2.12
N ASN A 245 8.24 6.92 1.46
CA ASN A 245 9.18 7.23 0.36
C ASN A 245 8.46 7.45 -0.97
N TYR A 246 7.43 6.65 -1.23
CA TYR A 246 6.61 6.74 -2.43
C TYR A 246 5.12 6.89 -2.10
N TYR A 247 4.42 7.66 -2.93
CA TYR A 247 2.97 7.82 -2.91
C TYR A 247 2.37 7.24 -4.18
N VAL A 248 1.31 6.45 -4.05
CA VAL A 248 0.57 5.88 -5.19
C VAL A 248 -0.86 6.38 -5.16
N GLN A 249 -1.26 7.11 -6.20
CA GLN A 249 -2.66 7.52 -6.37
C GLN A 249 -3.47 6.35 -6.93
N LEU A 250 -4.52 5.96 -6.20
CA LEU A 250 -5.52 4.98 -6.62
C LEU A 250 -6.91 5.64 -6.65
N GLU A 251 -7.91 4.84 -7.00
CA GLU A 251 -9.35 5.15 -6.92
C GLU A 251 -10.02 4.10 -6.02
N ASP A 252 -11.25 4.36 -5.56
CA ASP A 252 -11.97 3.45 -4.66
C ASP A 252 -12.72 2.30 -5.35
N ASP A 253 -12.53 2.13 -6.66
CA ASP A 253 -13.15 1.12 -7.52
C ASP A 253 -12.14 0.36 -8.38
N VAL A 254 -11.03 -0.06 -7.76
CA VAL A 254 -9.95 -0.81 -8.41
C VAL A 254 -9.75 -2.19 -7.79
N VAL A 255 -9.30 -3.14 -8.61
CA VAL A 255 -8.77 -4.44 -8.17
C VAL A 255 -7.26 -4.46 -8.40
N ALA A 256 -6.52 -4.90 -7.39
CA ALA A 256 -5.08 -5.07 -7.46
C ALA A 256 -4.71 -6.51 -7.83
N LYS A 257 -3.64 -6.65 -8.61
CA LYS A 257 -3.01 -7.93 -8.92
C LYS A 257 -2.29 -8.47 -7.67
N ALA A 258 -2.31 -9.79 -7.48
CA ALA A 258 -1.51 -10.43 -6.44
C ALA A 258 -0.02 -10.06 -6.58
N GLY A 259 0.62 -9.70 -5.46
CA GLY A 259 2.03 -9.32 -5.44
C GLY A 259 2.33 -7.89 -5.91
N TYR A 260 1.31 -7.05 -6.16
CA TYR A 260 1.49 -5.67 -6.64
C TYR A 260 2.50 -4.87 -5.79
N TYR A 261 2.50 -5.07 -4.47
CA TYR A 261 3.42 -4.39 -3.55
C TYR A 261 4.89 -4.65 -3.93
N SER A 262 5.26 -5.93 -4.06
CA SER A 262 6.63 -6.32 -4.37
C SER A 262 7.05 -5.86 -5.77
N ASP A 263 6.15 -5.99 -6.74
CA ASP A 263 6.37 -5.55 -8.12
C ASP A 263 6.62 -4.05 -8.19
N MET A 264 5.78 -3.25 -7.52
CA MET A 264 5.93 -1.80 -7.45
C MET A 264 7.24 -1.39 -6.76
N LYS A 265 7.53 -1.96 -5.58
CA LYS A 265 8.75 -1.61 -4.81
C LYS A 265 10.02 -1.97 -5.58
N THR A 266 10.04 -3.15 -6.21
CA THR A 266 11.17 -3.61 -7.03
C THR A 266 11.37 -2.72 -8.25
N PHE A 267 10.29 -2.39 -8.96
CA PHE A 267 10.35 -1.50 -10.12
C PHE A 267 10.83 -0.10 -9.72
N ALA A 268 10.28 0.49 -8.65
CA ALA A 268 10.72 1.79 -8.16
C ALA A 268 12.21 1.81 -7.80
N THR A 269 12.68 0.78 -7.09
CA THR A 269 14.11 0.63 -6.74
C THR A 269 15.00 0.53 -7.97
N ARG A 270 14.58 -0.25 -8.99
CA ARG A 270 15.32 -0.39 -10.24
C ARG A 270 15.41 0.91 -11.02
N GLU A 271 14.34 1.71 -10.99
CA GLU A 271 14.27 2.98 -11.72
C GLU A 271 14.80 4.16 -10.91
N GLU A 272 15.20 3.98 -9.64
CA GLU A 272 15.51 5.08 -8.70
C GLU A 272 16.60 6.04 -9.21
N SER A 273 17.61 5.51 -9.91
CA SER A 273 18.71 6.30 -10.46
C SER A 273 18.32 7.17 -11.67
N LYS A 274 17.12 7.00 -12.22
CA LYS A 274 16.64 7.74 -13.39
C LYS A 274 15.81 8.97 -12.97
N PRO A 275 15.80 10.05 -13.78
CA PRO A 275 15.08 11.28 -13.48
C PRO A 275 13.60 11.20 -13.84
N TRP A 276 12.91 10.11 -13.47
CA TRP A 276 11.48 9.99 -13.72
C TRP A 276 10.66 10.94 -12.84
N LEU A 277 9.53 11.43 -13.37
CA LEU A 277 8.53 12.22 -12.64
C LEU A 277 7.55 11.31 -11.90
N TYR A 278 7.08 10.25 -12.56
CA TYR A 278 6.23 9.23 -11.93
C TYR A 278 6.38 7.87 -12.62
N LEU A 279 5.97 6.80 -11.94
CA LEU A 279 5.92 5.45 -12.48
C LEU A 279 4.46 5.05 -12.73
N GLU A 280 4.20 4.36 -13.84
CA GLU A 280 2.87 3.93 -14.24
C GLU A 280 2.65 2.43 -14.03
N PHE A 281 1.66 2.09 -13.21
CA PHE A 281 1.21 0.70 -12.97
C PHE A 281 -0.20 0.42 -13.53
N SER A 282 -0.86 1.43 -14.12
CA SER A 282 -2.06 1.30 -14.95
C SER A 282 -2.06 2.36 -16.06
N GLN A 283 -2.68 2.03 -17.19
CA GLN A 283 -2.91 2.96 -18.31
C GLN A 283 -4.17 3.81 -18.12
N LEU A 284 -5.07 3.38 -17.24
CA LEU A 284 -6.38 4.00 -17.10
C LEU A 284 -6.29 5.25 -16.24
N GLY A 285 -6.33 6.41 -16.90
CA GLY A 285 -6.37 7.72 -16.24
C GLY A 285 -5.23 7.90 -15.24
N PHE A 286 -5.61 8.30 -14.03
CA PHE A 286 -4.70 8.60 -12.92
C PHE A 286 -4.48 7.41 -11.96
N ILE A 287 -5.03 6.23 -12.27
CA ILE A 287 -4.90 5.04 -11.42
C ILE A 287 -3.45 4.54 -11.47
N GLY A 288 -2.92 4.15 -10.31
CA GLY A 288 -1.62 3.49 -10.20
C GLY A 288 -0.46 4.38 -10.63
N LYS A 289 -0.56 5.70 -10.45
CA LYS A 289 0.55 6.64 -10.64
C LYS A 289 1.33 6.75 -9.34
N MET A 290 2.58 6.32 -9.37
CA MET A 290 3.49 6.39 -8.23
C MET A 290 4.44 7.59 -8.37
N PHE A 291 4.57 8.35 -7.29
CA PHE A 291 5.42 9.53 -7.17
C PHE A 291 6.39 9.36 -6.01
N ARG A 292 7.56 10.00 -6.06
CA ARG A 292 8.36 10.19 -4.84
C ARG A 292 7.66 11.22 -3.97
N THR A 293 7.55 10.97 -2.67
CA THR A 293 6.85 11.89 -1.76
C THR A 293 7.49 13.29 -1.73
N ARG A 294 8.82 13.37 -1.87
CA ARG A 294 9.57 14.63 -2.00
C ARG A 294 9.15 15.50 -3.19
N ASP A 295 8.60 14.90 -4.24
CA ASP A 295 8.19 15.60 -5.47
C ASP A 295 6.72 16.05 -5.40
N LEU A 296 5.94 15.54 -4.44
CA LEU A 296 4.51 15.84 -4.29
C LEU A 296 4.20 17.33 -4.10
N PRO A 297 4.96 18.13 -3.31
CA PRO A 297 4.63 19.55 -3.14
C PRO A 297 4.60 20.32 -4.46
N MET A 298 5.58 20.08 -5.34
CA MET A 298 5.65 20.73 -6.66
C MET A 298 4.50 20.29 -7.58
N ILE A 299 4.16 19.00 -7.56
CA ILE A 299 3.08 18.44 -8.37
C ILE A 299 1.72 18.96 -7.90
N ALA A 300 1.47 18.92 -6.59
CA ALA A 300 0.25 19.43 -5.99
C ALA A 300 0.11 20.94 -6.21
N GLU A 301 1.19 21.72 -6.10
CA GLU A 301 1.16 23.15 -6.41
C GLU A 301 0.76 23.41 -7.87
N PHE A 302 1.28 22.66 -8.83
CA PHE A 302 0.87 22.78 -10.24
C PHE A 302 -0.61 22.45 -10.44
N PHE A 303 -1.12 21.42 -9.74
CA PHE A 303 -2.55 21.09 -9.79
C PHE A 303 -3.42 22.19 -9.19
N LEU A 304 -3.00 22.77 -8.06
CA LEU A 304 -3.68 23.89 -7.41
C LEU A 304 -3.66 25.15 -8.29
N MET A 305 -2.57 25.41 -9.00
CA MET A 305 -2.47 26.56 -9.91
C MET A 305 -3.52 26.53 -11.02
N PHE A 306 -3.79 25.35 -11.58
CA PHE A 306 -4.68 25.16 -12.73
C PHE A 306 -5.95 24.36 -12.41
N HIS A 307 -6.34 24.28 -11.13
CA HIS A 307 -7.42 23.40 -10.66
C HIS A 307 -8.77 23.66 -11.36
N ARG A 308 -9.01 24.89 -11.84
CA ARG A 308 -10.24 25.30 -12.54
C ARG A 308 -10.17 25.07 -14.04
N ASP A 309 -8.97 24.95 -14.59
CA ASP A 309 -8.75 25.11 -16.03
C ASP A 309 -8.75 23.79 -16.79
N LYS A 310 -8.22 22.71 -16.20
CA LYS A 310 -8.12 21.40 -16.87
C LYS A 310 -8.35 20.23 -15.90
N PRO A 311 -8.79 19.06 -16.37
CA PRO A 311 -8.85 17.86 -15.55
C PRO A 311 -7.45 17.36 -15.15
N ILE A 312 -7.35 16.60 -14.06
CA ILE A 312 -6.09 16.20 -13.44
C ILE A 312 -5.16 15.42 -14.37
N ASP A 313 -5.69 14.50 -15.17
CA ASP A 313 -4.90 13.71 -16.14
C ASP A 313 -4.18 14.60 -17.14
N TRP A 314 -4.86 15.67 -17.58
CA TRP A 314 -4.30 16.62 -18.51
C TRP A 314 -3.25 17.46 -17.80
N LEU A 315 -3.50 17.92 -16.58
CA LEU A 315 -2.51 18.67 -15.82
C LEU A 315 -1.22 17.88 -15.62
N LEU A 316 -1.30 16.59 -15.31
CA LEU A 316 -0.12 15.73 -15.20
C LEU A 316 0.65 15.62 -16.52
N ASP A 317 -0.04 15.46 -17.65
CA ASP A 317 0.60 15.47 -18.97
C ASP A 317 1.21 16.83 -19.33
N HIS A 318 0.61 17.94 -18.87
CA HIS A 318 1.16 19.28 -19.06
C HIS A 318 2.44 19.49 -18.24
N ILE A 319 2.56 18.92 -17.02
CA ILE A 319 3.83 18.94 -16.28
C ILE A 319 4.93 18.29 -17.12
N LEU A 320 4.65 17.13 -17.72
CA LEU A 320 5.61 16.46 -18.60
C LEU A 320 5.93 17.31 -19.83
N TRP A 321 4.91 17.90 -20.47
CA TRP A 321 5.12 18.75 -21.66
C TRP A 321 6.04 19.92 -21.36
N VAL A 322 5.78 20.66 -20.28
CA VAL A 322 6.58 21.82 -19.87
C VAL A 322 8.01 21.42 -19.49
N LYS A 323 8.20 20.22 -18.91
CA LYS A 323 9.54 19.76 -18.49
C LYS A 323 10.43 19.33 -19.64
N VAL A 324 9.90 18.67 -20.68
CA VAL A 324 10.75 17.98 -21.67
C VAL A 324 10.37 18.14 -23.13
N CYS A 325 9.20 18.66 -23.47
CA CYS A 325 8.83 18.82 -24.87
C CYS A 325 9.40 20.12 -25.44
N ASN A 326 10.17 20.00 -26.54
CA ASN A 326 10.63 21.15 -27.29
C ASN A 326 9.53 21.60 -28.28
N PRO A 327 9.01 22.84 -28.19
CA PRO A 327 7.99 23.35 -29.12
C PRO A 327 8.42 23.37 -30.59
N GLU A 328 9.73 23.39 -30.87
CA GLU A 328 10.29 23.37 -32.24
C GLU A 328 10.38 21.96 -32.83
N LYS A 329 10.12 20.92 -32.03
CA LYS A 329 10.17 19.52 -32.45
C LYS A 329 8.78 18.93 -32.62
N ASN A 330 8.73 17.81 -33.34
CA ASN A 330 7.48 17.12 -33.62
C ASN A 330 6.93 16.36 -32.39
N GLN A 331 5.67 15.94 -32.50
CA GLN A 331 4.97 15.21 -31.45
C GLN A 331 5.65 13.88 -31.07
N LYS A 332 6.34 13.23 -32.01
CA LYS A 332 7.03 11.97 -31.76
C LYS A 332 8.17 12.16 -30.77
N ASP A 333 9.01 13.17 -30.98
CA ASP A 333 10.09 13.52 -30.06
C ASP A 333 9.54 13.87 -28.67
N CYS A 334 8.51 14.71 -28.59
CA CYS A 334 7.84 15.03 -27.32
C CYS A 334 7.34 13.76 -26.61
N ASN A 335 6.70 12.82 -27.32
CA ASN A 335 6.22 11.58 -26.72
C ASN A 335 7.36 10.68 -26.21
N GLU A 336 8.47 10.59 -26.95
CA GLU A 336 9.68 9.85 -26.54
C GLU A 336 10.31 10.47 -25.28
N GLN A 337 10.44 11.79 -25.23
CA GLN A 337 10.95 12.51 -24.06
C GLN A 337 10.04 12.35 -22.85
N LYS A 338 8.71 12.48 -23.03
CA LYS A 338 7.74 12.21 -21.96
C LYS A 338 7.88 10.79 -21.44
N ALA A 339 8.04 9.79 -22.31
CA ALA A 339 8.18 8.39 -21.90
C ALA A 339 9.39 8.13 -20.99
N LEU A 340 10.46 8.95 -21.09
CA LEU A 340 11.59 8.88 -20.17
C LEU A 340 11.22 9.29 -18.74
N LEU A 341 10.26 10.21 -18.58
CA LEU A 341 9.81 10.72 -17.29
C LEU A 341 8.62 9.95 -16.70
N LYS A 342 7.89 9.17 -17.51
CA LYS A 342 6.80 8.30 -17.07
C LYS A 342 7.08 6.82 -17.37
N GLN A 343 8.03 6.25 -16.63
CA GLN A 343 8.40 4.84 -16.83
C GLN A 343 7.22 3.94 -16.50
N ARG A 344 6.93 3.01 -17.40
CA ARG A 344 5.74 2.18 -17.33
C ARG A 344 6.08 0.74 -16.98
N TYR A 345 5.42 0.20 -15.96
CA TYR A 345 5.46 -1.21 -15.63
C TYR A 345 4.49 -2.00 -16.51
N LYS A 346 4.90 -3.20 -16.92
CA LYS A 346 4.07 -4.13 -17.68
C LYS A 346 4.25 -5.55 -17.10
N PRO A 347 3.17 -6.31 -16.90
CA PRO A 347 1.75 -5.97 -17.14
C PRO A 347 1.18 -4.97 -16.12
N SER A 348 0.02 -4.36 -16.41
CA SER A 348 -0.65 -3.46 -15.45
C SER A 348 -1.01 -4.20 -14.15
N LEU A 349 -0.88 -3.52 -13.01
CA LEU A 349 -1.12 -4.08 -11.68
C LEU A 349 -2.50 -3.73 -11.11
N PHE A 350 -3.20 -2.76 -11.70
CA PHE A 350 -4.51 -2.30 -11.27
C PHE A 350 -5.50 -2.27 -12.42
N GLN A 351 -6.74 -2.68 -12.13
CA GLN A 351 -7.86 -2.66 -13.05
C GLN A 351 -9.04 -1.93 -12.42
N HIS A 352 -9.61 -0.96 -13.13
CA HIS A 352 -10.84 -0.31 -12.74
C HIS A 352 -12.04 -1.25 -12.91
N VAL A 353 -12.86 -1.42 -11.87
CA VAL A 353 -14.02 -2.31 -11.86
C VAL A 353 -15.35 -1.57 -11.63
N GLY A 354 -15.30 -0.26 -11.33
CA GLY A 354 -16.50 0.56 -11.15
C GLY A 354 -17.32 0.69 -12.43
N LEU A 355 -18.53 0.15 -12.48
CA LEU A 355 -19.45 0.37 -13.60
C LEU A 355 -20.10 1.76 -13.58
N HIS A 356 -20.33 2.31 -12.39
CA HIS A 356 -20.99 3.60 -12.19
C HIS A 356 -19.97 4.64 -11.71
N SER A 357 -19.75 5.65 -12.54
CA SER A 357 -18.88 6.78 -12.19
C SER A 357 -19.48 7.60 -11.04
N SER A 358 -18.61 8.33 -10.33
CA SER A 358 -19.01 9.39 -9.41
C SER A 358 -19.67 10.58 -10.12
N LEU A 359 -19.49 10.73 -11.43
CA LEU A 359 -20.27 11.67 -12.24
C LEU A 359 -21.63 11.03 -12.60
N PRO A 360 -22.77 11.61 -12.19
CA PRO A 360 -24.09 11.04 -12.44
C PRO A 360 -24.33 10.72 -13.92
N GLY A 361 -24.90 9.55 -14.19
CA GLY A 361 -25.24 9.08 -15.54
C GLY A 361 -24.07 8.55 -16.38
N LYS A 362 -22.81 8.66 -15.93
CA LYS A 362 -21.66 8.14 -16.67
C LYS A 362 -21.38 6.67 -16.30
N LEU A 363 -21.50 5.78 -17.28
CA LEU A 363 -21.07 4.39 -17.19
C LEU A 363 -19.59 4.27 -17.57
N GLN A 364 -18.83 3.47 -16.81
CA GLN A 364 -17.43 3.21 -17.06
C GLN A 364 -17.19 1.72 -17.31
N ILE A 365 -16.90 1.38 -18.56
CA ILE A 365 -16.72 0.00 -19.03
C ILE A 365 -15.28 -0.27 -19.52
N LEU A 366 -14.38 0.70 -19.32
CA LEU A 366 -13.00 0.61 -19.78
C LEU A 366 -12.23 -0.47 -19.01
N LYS A 367 -11.55 -1.34 -19.76
CA LYS A 367 -10.58 -2.30 -19.25
C LYS A 367 -9.17 -1.92 -19.70
N ASP A 368 -8.18 -2.11 -18.83
CA ASP A 368 -6.79 -1.88 -19.18
C ASP A 368 -6.32 -3.03 -20.07
N LYS A 369 -5.83 -2.70 -21.26
CA LYS A 369 -5.43 -3.68 -22.27
C LYS A 369 -4.26 -4.55 -21.82
N ASP A 370 -3.42 -4.02 -20.94
CA ASP A 370 -2.23 -4.71 -20.43
C ASP A 370 -2.46 -5.31 -19.04
N PHE A 371 -3.70 -5.26 -18.52
CA PHE A 371 -4.11 -6.05 -17.37
C PHE A 371 -4.38 -7.47 -17.85
N GLY A 372 -3.44 -8.38 -17.57
CA GLY A 372 -3.56 -9.79 -17.94
C GLY A 372 -4.77 -10.45 -17.27
N LYS A 373 -5.12 -11.67 -17.71
CA LYS A 373 -6.08 -12.49 -16.96
C LYS A 373 -5.56 -12.66 -15.54
N GLN A 374 -6.38 -12.30 -14.57
CA GLN A 374 -5.98 -12.40 -13.18
C GLN A 374 -5.80 -13.87 -12.84
N ILE A 375 -4.64 -14.20 -12.27
CA ILE A 375 -4.38 -15.56 -11.80
C ILE A 375 -5.21 -15.72 -10.52
N LEU A 376 -6.36 -16.36 -10.66
CA LEU A 376 -7.29 -16.57 -9.55
C LEU A 376 -6.84 -17.69 -8.62
N TYR A 377 -5.91 -18.54 -9.06
CA TYR A 377 -5.38 -19.67 -8.30
C TYR A 377 -3.88 -19.87 -8.44
N GLN A 378 -3.26 -20.46 -7.41
CA GLN A 378 -1.85 -20.82 -7.45
C GLN A 378 -1.70 -22.27 -7.88
N ALA A 379 -1.02 -22.51 -9.00
CA ALA A 379 -0.72 -23.87 -9.46
C ALA A 379 0.17 -24.60 -8.44
N HIS A 380 -0.19 -25.84 -8.13
CA HIS A 380 0.47 -26.66 -7.12
C HIS A 380 0.34 -28.15 -7.47
N GLN A 381 1.06 -29.01 -6.76
CA GLN A 381 0.97 -30.46 -6.91
C GLN A 381 0.66 -31.09 -5.56
N ASN A 382 -0.30 -32.01 -5.55
CA ASN A 382 -0.71 -32.75 -4.36
C ASN A 382 -0.51 -34.26 -4.57
N PRO A 383 -0.31 -35.04 -3.49
CA PRO A 383 -0.32 -36.50 -3.55
C PRO A 383 -1.68 -37.03 -4.02
N THR A 384 -1.73 -38.23 -4.59
CA THR A 384 -3.00 -38.82 -5.07
C THR A 384 -4.01 -38.98 -3.94
N ALA A 385 -5.20 -38.41 -4.10
CA ALA A 385 -6.32 -38.57 -3.18
C ALA A 385 -7.66 -38.59 -3.94
N ASP A 386 -8.63 -39.29 -3.38
CA ASP A 386 -10.03 -39.17 -3.76
C ASP A 386 -10.62 -37.97 -3.01
N VAL A 387 -11.11 -37.00 -3.78
CA VAL A 387 -11.67 -35.76 -3.23
C VAL A 387 -13.18 -35.77 -3.29
N SER A 388 -13.83 -35.34 -2.20
CA SER A 388 -15.28 -35.20 -2.15
C SER A 388 -15.67 -33.99 -1.32
N SER A 389 -16.84 -33.42 -1.62
CA SER A 389 -17.40 -32.30 -0.88
C SER A 389 -18.91 -32.46 -0.80
N SER A 390 -19.51 -32.06 0.32
CA SER A 390 -20.97 -31.93 0.42
C SER A 390 -21.48 -30.69 -0.31
N MET A 391 -20.61 -29.70 -0.53
CA MET A 391 -20.95 -28.44 -1.18
C MET A 391 -20.94 -28.57 -2.70
N LYS A 392 -21.96 -27.99 -3.34
CA LYS A 392 -22.07 -27.96 -4.80
C LYS A 392 -21.17 -26.87 -5.38
N HIS A 393 -20.29 -27.25 -6.30
CA HIS A 393 -19.47 -26.29 -7.02
C HIS A 393 -20.28 -25.45 -8.01
N TYR A 394 -19.82 -24.23 -8.25
CA TYR A 394 -20.37 -23.29 -9.20
C TYR A 394 -19.54 -23.27 -10.50
N GLN A 395 -20.24 -23.29 -11.63
CA GLN A 395 -19.66 -23.37 -12.98
C GLN A 395 -18.65 -24.53 -13.10
N GLN A 396 -17.45 -24.27 -13.60
CA GLN A 396 -16.37 -25.24 -13.79
C GLN A 396 -15.42 -25.36 -12.59
N HIS A 397 -15.60 -24.59 -11.50
CA HIS A 397 -14.64 -24.45 -10.41
C HIS A 397 -14.80 -25.57 -9.37
N SER A 398 -14.46 -26.80 -9.75
CA SER A 398 -14.65 -28.02 -8.95
C SER A 398 -13.48 -28.32 -7.99
N LEU A 399 -13.76 -29.11 -6.95
CA LEU A 399 -12.76 -29.55 -5.98
C LEU A 399 -11.65 -30.39 -6.62
N ASP A 400 -11.98 -31.24 -7.60
CA ASP A 400 -10.99 -32.00 -8.37
C ASP A 400 -9.96 -31.12 -9.07
N ARG A 401 -10.41 -30.00 -9.67
CA ARG A 401 -9.52 -29.08 -10.39
C ARG A 401 -8.65 -28.29 -9.42
N LEU A 402 -9.21 -27.88 -8.28
CA LEU A 402 -8.43 -27.33 -7.18
C LEU A 402 -7.34 -28.30 -6.74
N TYR A 403 -7.70 -29.56 -6.47
CA TYR A 403 -6.76 -30.54 -5.92
C TYR A 403 -5.60 -30.84 -6.87
N ARG A 404 -5.83 -30.76 -8.19
CA ARG A 404 -4.78 -30.92 -9.21
C ARG A 404 -3.97 -29.64 -9.48
N GLY A 405 -4.31 -28.52 -8.82
CA GLY A 405 -3.67 -27.23 -9.06
C GLY A 405 -3.97 -26.64 -10.43
N GLU A 406 -5.11 -27.00 -11.05
CA GLU A 406 -5.54 -26.52 -12.37
C GLU A 406 -6.52 -25.34 -12.30
N ASP A 407 -7.16 -25.14 -11.14
CA ASP A 407 -8.21 -24.14 -10.90
C ASP A 407 -8.40 -23.91 -9.38
N PHE A 408 -9.46 -23.21 -8.99
CA PHE A 408 -9.95 -23.11 -7.61
C PHE A 408 -11.29 -23.85 -7.44
N PHE A 409 -11.68 -24.10 -6.18
CA PHE A 409 -13.01 -24.62 -5.83
C PHE A 409 -13.90 -23.45 -5.45
N TRP A 410 -14.99 -23.22 -6.20
CA TRP A 410 -15.98 -22.19 -5.87
C TRP A 410 -17.29 -22.89 -5.54
N ALA A 411 -17.68 -22.87 -4.28
CA ALA A 411 -18.86 -23.52 -3.78
C ALA A 411 -20.00 -22.52 -3.57
N LEU A 412 -21.23 -22.99 -3.73
CA LEU A 412 -22.39 -22.30 -3.18
C LEU A 412 -22.26 -22.14 -1.66
N THR A 413 -23.06 -21.24 -1.10
CA THR A 413 -23.09 -20.88 0.32
C THR A 413 -22.99 -22.11 1.24
N PRO A 414 -21.89 -22.26 2.01
CA PRO A 414 -21.73 -23.35 2.96
C PRO A 414 -22.69 -23.25 4.14
N VAL A 415 -23.18 -24.40 4.60
CA VAL A 415 -23.97 -24.53 5.84
C VAL A 415 -23.22 -25.33 6.90
N GLN A 416 -23.61 -25.21 8.16
CA GLN A 416 -23.02 -25.95 9.26
C GLN A 416 -23.03 -27.46 8.97
N GLY A 417 -21.86 -28.09 9.12
CA GLY A 417 -21.66 -29.51 8.86
C GLY A 417 -21.22 -29.84 7.43
N ASP A 418 -21.21 -28.85 6.52
CA ASP A 418 -20.61 -29.04 5.20
C ASP A 418 -19.12 -29.37 5.32
N TYR A 419 -18.62 -30.17 4.37
CA TYR A 419 -17.25 -30.65 4.40
C TYR A 419 -16.58 -30.71 3.04
N VAL A 420 -15.24 -30.63 3.07
CA VAL A 420 -14.34 -31.06 2.00
C VAL A 420 -13.51 -32.21 2.56
N LEU A 421 -13.50 -33.36 1.90
CA LEU A 421 -12.79 -34.56 2.33
C LEU A 421 -11.79 -34.99 1.27
N LEU A 422 -10.55 -35.19 1.71
CA LEU A 422 -9.43 -35.66 0.91
C LEU A 422 -9.03 -37.04 1.47
N SER A 423 -9.35 -38.11 0.75
CA SER A 423 -9.11 -39.48 1.18
C SER A 423 -7.92 -40.07 0.43
N PHE A 424 -6.90 -40.53 1.14
CA PHE A 424 -5.71 -41.11 0.51
C PHE A 424 -5.91 -42.62 0.31
N PRO A 425 -5.73 -43.17 -0.91
CA PRO A 425 -5.88 -44.61 -1.16
C PRO A 425 -4.93 -45.48 -0.32
N LYS A 426 -3.78 -44.93 0.06
CA LYS A 426 -2.82 -45.50 1.01
C LYS A 426 -2.47 -44.42 2.03
N PRO A 427 -2.33 -44.74 3.33
CA PRO A 427 -1.87 -43.78 4.32
C PRO A 427 -0.53 -43.15 3.93
N ILE A 428 -0.41 -41.83 4.03
CA ILE A 428 0.79 -41.06 3.68
C ILE A 428 1.31 -40.27 4.88
N HIS A 429 2.60 -39.91 4.85
CA HIS A 429 3.14 -38.92 5.78
C HIS A 429 2.92 -37.53 5.19
N ILE A 430 2.51 -36.56 6.01
CA ILE A 430 2.26 -35.18 5.58
C ILE A 430 3.01 -34.27 6.54
N SER A 431 3.97 -33.46 6.11
CA SER A 431 4.65 -32.56 7.07
C SER A 431 3.78 -31.36 7.49
N GLY A 432 2.92 -30.88 6.59
CA GLY A 432 2.00 -29.78 6.87
C GLY A 432 0.97 -29.58 5.77
N TYR A 433 0.04 -28.68 6.04
CA TYR A 433 -1.02 -28.27 5.13
C TYR A 433 -1.10 -26.75 5.07
N LEU A 434 -1.50 -26.23 3.91
CA LEU A 434 -1.86 -24.84 3.69
C LEU A 434 -3.16 -24.82 2.91
N PHE A 435 -4.16 -24.12 3.39
CA PHE A 435 -5.42 -23.86 2.71
C PHE A 435 -5.66 -22.36 2.64
N ARG A 436 -5.93 -21.83 1.44
CA ARG A 436 -6.28 -20.42 1.25
C ARG A 436 -7.68 -20.29 0.68
N SER A 437 -8.50 -19.45 1.28
CA SER A 437 -9.87 -19.17 0.84
C SER A 437 -10.01 -17.74 0.30
N GLY A 438 -10.94 -17.57 -0.63
CA GLY A 438 -11.10 -16.34 -1.41
C GLY A 438 -10.08 -16.20 -2.55
N ASN A 439 -10.36 -15.24 -3.43
CA ASN A 439 -9.43 -14.79 -4.46
C ASN A 439 -9.60 -13.29 -4.71
N THR A 440 -8.85 -12.72 -5.65
CA THR A 440 -8.88 -11.27 -5.92
C THR A 440 -10.18 -10.76 -6.54
N GLU A 441 -10.97 -11.61 -7.19
CA GLU A 441 -12.28 -11.25 -7.76
C GLU A 441 -13.42 -11.48 -6.76
N THR A 442 -13.31 -12.51 -5.92
CA THR A 442 -14.30 -12.89 -4.90
C THR A 442 -13.66 -12.92 -3.51
N SER A 443 -13.09 -11.79 -3.10
CA SER A 443 -12.35 -11.68 -1.82
C SER A 443 -13.21 -11.88 -0.57
N ARG A 444 -14.53 -11.73 -0.69
CA ARG A 444 -15.48 -12.00 0.39
C ARG A 444 -15.92 -13.46 0.49
N ASP A 445 -15.77 -14.22 -0.60
CA ASP A 445 -16.19 -15.61 -0.67
C ASP A 445 -15.13 -16.50 -0.01
N GLN A 446 -15.11 -16.48 1.32
CA GLN A 446 -14.11 -17.17 2.15
C GLN A 446 -14.77 -18.22 3.04
N PHE A 447 -13.96 -19.17 3.51
CA PHE A 447 -14.38 -20.08 4.56
C PHE A 447 -14.28 -19.37 5.90
N TYR A 448 -15.40 -19.26 6.61
CA TYR A 448 -15.46 -18.74 7.97
C TYR A 448 -15.71 -19.89 8.93
N ASN A 449 -15.11 -19.83 10.13
CA ASN A 449 -15.35 -20.80 11.21
C ASN A 449 -15.27 -22.25 10.71
N THR A 450 -14.21 -22.56 9.99
CA THR A 450 -13.97 -23.87 9.36
C THR A 450 -12.72 -24.48 10.00
N THR A 451 -12.80 -25.73 10.41
CA THR A 451 -11.66 -26.45 11.02
C THR A 451 -11.04 -27.43 10.05
N VAL A 452 -9.73 -27.59 10.14
CA VAL A 452 -8.97 -28.66 9.47
C VAL A 452 -8.88 -29.83 10.43
N GLU A 453 -9.32 -31.00 9.97
CA GLU A 453 -9.30 -32.25 10.72
C GLU A 453 -8.50 -33.31 9.98
N VAL A 454 -7.82 -34.18 10.73
CA VAL A 454 -6.96 -35.25 10.21
C VAL A 454 -7.43 -36.59 10.73
N LEU A 455 -7.44 -37.60 9.86
CA LEU A 455 -7.74 -38.99 10.21
C LEU A 455 -6.45 -39.84 10.17
N PRO A 456 -5.89 -40.22 11.33
CA PRO A 456 -4.75 -41.13 11.40
C PRO A 456 -5.11 -42.55 10.95
N SER A 457 -4.15 -43.27 10.36
CA SER A 457 -4.28 -44.70 10.06
C SER A 457 -4.11 -45.58 11.30
N SER A 458 -3.37 -45.09 12.30
CA SER A 458 -3.09 -45.85 13.53
C SER A 458 -4.22 -45.71 14.54
N ARG A 459 -4.77 -46.84 14.98
CA ARG A 459 -5.78 -46.89 16.06
C ARG A 459 -5.22 -46.49 17.44
N VAL A 460 -3.92 -46.25 17.56
CA VAL A 460 -3.32 -45.84 18.84
C VAL A 460 -3.65 -44.38 19.19
N CYS A 461 -3.99 -43.55 18.19
CA CYS A 461 -4.39 -42.15 18.38
C CYS A 461 -5.84 -41.96 18.90
N LEU A 462 -6.53 -43.06 19.22
CA LEU A 462 -7.93 -43.07 19.69
C LEU A 462 -8.18 -42.35 21.03
N PHE A 463 -7.13 -42.04 21.80
CA PHE A 463 -7.26 -41.34 23.09
C PHE A 463 -7.26 -39.81 22.98
N ILE A 464 -6.96 -39.24 21.80
CA ILE A 464 -6.79 -37.79 21.60
C ILE A 464 -7.99 -37.17 20.84
N CYS A 465 -8.67 -37.91 19.97
CA CYS A 465 -9.74 -37.36 19.13
C CYS A 465 -11.13 -37.48 19.79
N THR A 466 -12.00 -36.47 19.61
CA THR A 466 -13.25 -36.29 20.38
C THR A 466 -14.56 -36.65 19.66
N ALA A 467 -14.54 -37.24 18.45
CA ALA A 467 -15.79 -37.61 17.74
C ALA A 467 -15.66 -38.85 16.84
N TRP A 468 -16.80 -39.50 16.53
CA TRP A 468 -16.94 -40.52 15.47
C TRP A 468 -17.30 -39.83 14.13
N PRO A 469 -16.63 -40.11 13.00
CA PRO A 469 -15.37 -40.86 12.84
C PRO A 469 -14.19 -40.09 13.45
N LEU A 470 -13.19 -40.82 13.94
CA LEU A 470 -12.04 -40.38 14.77
C LEU A 470 -11.11 -39.37 14.10
N LEU A 471 -11.64 -38.17 13.85
CA LEU A 471 -10.92 -37.06 13.26
C LEU A 471 -10.42 -36.13 14.37
N CYS A 472 -9.12 -35.83 14.33
CA CYS A 472 -8.46 -34.90 15.24
C CYS A 472 -8.37 -33.52 14.59
N VAL A 473 -8.79 -32.48 15.31
CA VAL A 473 -8.66 -31.09 14.84
C VAL A 473 -7.19 -30.71 14.83
N SER A 474 -6.68 -30.34 13.65
CA SER A 474 -5.27 -29.98 13.42
C SER A 474 -5.08 -28.47 13.23
N GLY A 475 -6.17 -27.72 13.00
CA GLY A 475 -6.15 -26.26 12.96
C GLY A 475 -7.48 -25.66 12.49
N GLU A 476 -7.51 -24.35 12.30
CA GLU A 476 -8.69 -23.58 11.90
C GLU A 476 -8.35 -22.49 10.87
N PHE A 477 -9.37 -22.05 10.15
CA PHE A 477 -9.24 -20.90 9.23
C PHE A 477 -9.23 -19.59 10.02
N GLU A 478 -8.12 -18.87 9.93
CA GLU A 478 -7.97 -17.50 10.42
C GLU A 478 -7.77 -16.55 9.24
N ASN A 479 -8.62 -15.52 9.14
CA ASN A 479 -8.54 -14.51 8.06
C ASN A 479 -8.46 -15.12 6.65
N GLY A 480 -9.19 -16.21 6.44
CA GLY A 480 -9.27 -16.92 5.17
C GLY A 480 -8.11 -17.87 4.87
N VAL A 481 -7.19 -18.10 5.81
CA VAL A 481 -6.07 -19.04 5.65
C VAL A 481 -6.05 -20.05 6.79
N ALA A 482 -5.81 -21.33 6.49
CA ALA A 482 -5.50 -22.35 7.49
C ALA A 482 -4.15 -23.00 7.12
N GLU A 483 -3.13 -22.81 7.95
CA GLU A 483 -1.78 -23.34 7.75
C GLU A 483 -1.30 -24.00 9.04
N GLY A 484 -0.68 -25.18 8.94
CA GLY A 484 -0.17 -25.90 10.10
C GLY A 484 0.64 -27.14 9.75
N GLU A 485 1.48 -27.57 10.70
CA GLU A 485 2.21 -28.84 10.63
C GLU A 485 1.32 -29.98 11.14
N VAL A 486 1.50 -31.19 10.61
CA VAL A 486 0.78 -32.37 11.11
C VAL A 486 1.68 -33.15 12.05
N GLU A 487 1.30 -33.19 13.34
CA GLU A 487 2.06 -33.85 14.39
C GLU A 487 2.41 -35.31 14.06
N GLU A 488 3.61 -35.74 14.44
CA GLU A 488 4.11 -37.11 14.21
C GLU A 488 3.19 -38.17 14.84
N ALA A 489 2.53 -37.85 15.95
CA ALA A 489 1.57 -38.74 16.61
C ALA A 489 0.36 -39.09 15.73
N LEU A 490 -0.02 -38.20 14.79
CA LEU A 490 -1.15 -38.37 13.88
C LEU A 490 -0.76 -39.10 12.58
N GLN A 491 0.52 -39.40 12.39
CA GLN A 491 1.04 -40.06 11.19
C GLN A 491 0.95 -41.60 11.31
N PRO A 492 0.82 -42.32 10.17
CA PRO A 492 0.51 -41.82 8.84
C PRO A 492 -0.98 -41.46 8.69
N VAL A 493 -1.28 -40.50 7.83
CA VAL A 493 -2.61 -39.93 7.61
C VAL A 493 -3.37 -40.67 6.51
N SER A 494 -4.61 -41.07 6.82
CA SER A 494 -5.54 -41.70 5.87
C SER A 494 -6.46 -40.69 5.16
N ALA A 495 -6.84 -39.60 5.84
CA ALA A 495 -7.66 -38.55 5.23
C ALA A 495 -7.46 -37.19 5.92
N VAL A 496 -7.76 -36.11 5.20
CA VAL A 496 -7.86 -34.74 5.72
C VAL A 496 -9.25 -34.22 5.38
N ARG A 497 -9.92 -33.58 6.35
CA ARG A 497 -11.26 -33.03 6.19
C ARG A 497 -11.32 -31.57 6.64
N LEU A 498 -11.89 -30.71 5.82
CA LEU A 498 -12.34 -29.38 6.24
C LEU A 498 -13.80 -29.49 6.66
N VAL A 499 -14.18 -28.95 7.81
CA VAL A 499 -15.55 -28.96 8.32
C VAL A 499 -16.00 -27.57 8.69
N VAL A 500 -17.12 -27.13 8.10
CA VAL A 500 -17.76 -25.85 8.38
C VAL A 500 -18.53 -25.94 9.70
N ARG A 501 -18.20 -25.08 10.67
CA ARG A 501 -18.78 -25.11 12.02
C ARG A 501 -20.00 -24.21 12.20
N SER A 502 -20.20 -23.24 11.32
CA SER A 502 -21.37 -22.36 11.32
C SER A 502 -21.78 -22.01 9.90
N ASP A 503 -23.06 -21.69 9.72
CA ASP A 503 -23.59 -21.23 8.45
C ASP A 503 -22.84 -19.98 7.95
N SER A 504 -22.68 -19.88 6.64
CA SER A 504 -22.15 -18.70 5.95
C SER A 504 -23.27 -17.98 5.23
N ASP A 505 -23.18 -16.65 5.13
CA ASP A 505 -24.08 -15.84 4.29
C ASP A 505 -23.53 -15.64 2.87
N VAL A 506 -22.32 -16.12 2.61
CA VAL A 506 -21.57 -15.93 1.36
C VAL A 506 -21.09 -17.25 0.80
N TRP A 507 -20.82 -17.26 -0.50
CA TRP A 507 -20.20 -18.39 -1.18
C TRP A 507 -18.79 -18.61 -0.64
N ALA A 508 -18.19 -19.76 -0.94
CA ALA A 508 -16.84 -20.05 -0.48
C ALA A 508 -15.92 -20.41 -1.65
N VAL A 509 -14.75 -19.77 -1.68
CA VAL A 509 -13.67 -20.14 -2.59
C VAL A 509 -12.55 -20.80 -1.78
N LEU A 510 -12.03 -21.91 -2.27
CA LEU A 510 -10.79 -22.52 -1.79
C LEU A 510 -9.79 -22.57 -2.96
N ASN A 511 -8.57 -22.11 -2.74
CA ASN A 511 -7.71 -21.64 -3.80
C ASN A 511 -6.32 -22.28 -3.88
N GLU A 512 -5.71 -22.55 -2.73
CA GLU A 512 -4.40 -23.21 -2.66
C GLU A 512 -4.42 -24.32 -1.64
N LYS A 513 -3.81 -25.46 -2.02
CA LYS A 513 -3.38 -26.51 -1.11
C LYS A 513 -1.86 -26.71 -1.25
N ARG A 514 -1.11 -26.76 -0.16
CA ARG A 514 0.29 -27.26 -0.19
C ARG A 514 0.50 -28.34 0.85
N ASN A 515 0.85 -29.55 0.41
CA ASN A 515 1.48 -30.58 1.24
C ASN A 515 2.98 -30.57 0.93
N THR A 516 3.82 -30.37 1.94
CA THR A 516 5.25 -30.61 1.82
C THR A 516 5.52 -32.08 2.13
N ASP A 517 5.81 -32.87 1.10
CA ASP A 517 6.51 -34.14 1.30
C ASP A 517 8.01 -33.81 1.20
N ALA A 518 8.73 -33.97 2.31
CA ALA A 518 10.17 -34.08 2.29
C ALA A 518 10.50 -35.47 1.71
N GLY A 519 10.82 -35.48 0.41
CA GLY A 519 11.48 -36.63 -0.21
C GLY A 519 12.89 -36.81 0.33
#